data_AF-A0A1Y1S0H1-F1
#
_entry.id   AF-A0A1Y1S0H1-F1
#
_cell.length_a   1.000
_cell.length_b   1.000
_cell.length_c   1.000
_cell.angle_alpha   90.00
_cell.angle_beta   90.00
_cell.angle_gamma   90.00
#
_symmetry.space_group_name_H-M   'P 1'
#
loop_
_entity.id
_entity.type
_entity.pdbx_description
1 polymer ?
#
loop_
_entity_poly.entity_id
_entity_poly.type
_entity_poly.pdbx_seq_one_letter_code
_entity_poly.pdbx_strand_id
1 'polypeptide(L)'
;MATKHYTVDLQNIDSVSETLKAIQNLLDRAGSGNGRTGTEEEHLSLVFGSQENGNFTEFAPPSWHLETQSGRPIPLTSEHTFFHAAGGFDIPGQIEETLERMGESMLMESDTAPLGSYAFVGLIMAGPEWIRPYAEYLQILKRFDMFSDTEETDGISAAIQTYGWTEDTLELLAIRMFSCQGHSGGEAFQVFRDEFGLNDALEDDELLGAFEGALRREIEELEDADLESYFWSCGYDPRGGAPAQGEAGTPCDEVIWNLIREYLVLDDEDYEYY
;
A
#
# COMPACT_ATOMS: atom_id res chain seq x y z
N MET A 1 2.78 27.06 2.32
CA MET A 1 1.74 26.40 1.53
C MET A 1 0.44 26.46 2.29
N ALA A 2 -0.69 26.60 1.61
CA ALA A 2 -2.00 26.60 2.25
C ALA A 2 -2.60 25.20 2.12
N THR A 3 -2.51 24.40 3.18
CA THR A 3 -3.14 23.09 3.25
C THR A 3 -4.66 23.27 3.27
N LYS A 4 -5.37 22.77 2.25
CA LYS A 4 -6.84 22.72 2.26
C LYS A 4 -7.28 21.46 2.98
N HIS A 5 -7.64 21.58 4.25
CA HIS A 5 -8.30 20.49 4.97
C HIS A 5 -9.76 20.40 4.54
N TYR A 6 -10.18 19.24 4.05
CA TYR A 6 -11.59 18.95 3.84
C TYR A 6 -12.07 18.01 4.95
N THR A 7 -13.27 18.28 5.48
CA THR A 7 -13.79 17.59 6.66
C THR A 7 -15.12 16.93 6.30
N VAL A 8 -15.32 15.69 6.76
CA VAL A 8 -16.60 14.98 6.63
C VAL A 8 -17.37 15.17 7.94
N ASP A 9 -18.40 16.02 7.91
CA ASP A 9 -19.27 16.24 9.08
C ASP A 9 -20.21 15.02 9.27
N LEU A 10 -20.04 14.32 10.38
CA LEU A 10 -20.81 13.13 10.72
C LEU A 10 -21.97 13.40 11.69
N GLN A 11 -22.25 14.65 12.08
CA GLN A 11 -23.28 14.96 13.07
C GLN A 11 -24.68 14.41 12.73
N ASN A 12 -24.97 14.26 11.44
CA ASN A 12 -26.27 13.81 10.94
C ASN A 12 -26.16 12.57 10.04
N ILE A 13 -25.07 11.81 10.20
CA ILE A 13 -24.85 10.58 9.46
C ILE A 13 -25.11 9.39 10.38
N ASP A 14 -26.15 8.63 10.06
CA ASP A 14 -26.68 7.57 10.92
C ASP A 14 -26.25 6.17 10.44
N SER A 15 -25.47 6.08 9.35
CA SER A 15 -25.06 4.81 8.76
C SER A 15 -23.73 4.85 8.02
N VAL A 16 -23.11 3.68 7.88
CA VAL A 16 -21.90 3.47 7.08
C VAL A 16 -22.06 3.94 5.64
N SER A 17 -23.19 3.61 5.03
CA SER A 17 -23.48 3.97 3.64
C SER A 17 -23.54 5.49 3.45
N GLU A 18 -24.10 6.21 4.41
CA GLU A 18 -24.16 7.68 4.35
C GLU A 18 -22.77 8.31 4.52
N THR A 19 -21.90 7.76 5.36
CA THR A 19 -20.52 8.24 5.47
C THR A 19 -19.74 7.99 4.19
N LEU A 20 -19.82 6.79 3.61
CA LEU A 20 -19.18 6.48 2.33
C LEU A 20 -19.64 7.44 1.23
N LYS A 21 -20.96 7.70 1.14
CA LYS A 21 -21.51 8.70 0.20
C LYS A 21 -20.98 10.11 0.47
N ALA A 22 -20.82 10.50 1.73
CA ALA A 22 -20.29 11.82 2.08
C ALA A 22 -18.82 11.96 1.64
N ILE A 23 -18.03 10.89 1.80
CA ILE A 23 -16.64 10.81 1.31
C ILE A 23 -16.62 10.90 -0.22
N GLN A 24 -17.41 10.08 -0.93
CA GLN A 24 -17.50 10.11 -2.39
C GLN A 24 -17.88 11.50 -2.93
N ASN A 25 -18.90 12.14 -2.34
CA ASN A 25 -19.31 13.50 -2.71
C ASN A 25 -18.22 14.55 -2.44
N LEU A 26 -17.35 14.32 -1.46
CA LEU A 26 -16.20 15.19 -1.19
C LEU A 26 -15.14 14.98 -2.27
N LEU A 27 -14.79 13.74 -2.59
CA LEU A 27 -13.82 13.40 -3.64
C LEU A 27 -14.26 13.96 -5.00
N ASP A 28 -15.55 13.88 -5.33
CA ASP A 28 -16.08 14.43 -6.58
C ASP A 28 -15.96 15.95 -6.65
N ARG A 29 -16.13 16.64 -5.51
CA ARG A 29 -15.95 18.10 -5.42
C ARG A 29 -14.48 18.49 -5.50
N ALA A 30 -13.58 17.70 -4.91
CA ALA A 30 -12.15 17.92 -5.01
C ALA A 30 -11.65 17.69 -6.46
N GLY A 31 -12.12 16.62 -7.13
CA GLY A 31 -11.73 16.26 -8.49
C GLY A 31 -12.32 17.12 -9.61
N SER A 32 -13.44 17.82 -9.39
CA SER A 32 -14.09 18.67 -10.40
C SER A 32 -13.49 20.09 -10.53
N GLY A 33 -12.44 20.39 -9.76
CA GLY A 33 -11.61 21.58 -9.92
C GLY A 33 -10.73 21.48 -11.17
N ASN A 34 -11.21 21.95 -12.32
CA ASN A 34 -10.44 22.11 -13.55
C ASN A 34 -9.18 22.98 -13.32
N GLY A 35 -8.03 22.35 -13.06
CA GLY A 35 -6.76 23.04 -12.97
C GLY A 35 -5.72 22.33 -12.12
N ARG A 36 -5.27 21.14 -12.53
CA ARG A 36 -3.95 20.63 -12.15
C ARG A 36 -2.87 21.51 -12.80
N THR A 37 -2.74 22.74 -12.33
CA THR A 37 -1.55 23.56 -12.53
C THR A 37 -0.85 23.56 -11.19
N GLY A 38 0.29 22.88 -11.14
CA GLY A 38 0.97 22.48 -9.92
C GLY A 38 1.30 23.59 -8.91
N THR A 39 1.80 23.11 -7.77
CA THR A 39 2.44 23.81 -6.63
C THR A 39 1.66 23.94 -5.32
N GLU A 40 0.40 23.48 -5.21
CA GLU A 40 -0.27 23.34 -3.90
C GLU A 40 -0.57 21.85 -3.62
N GLU A 41 0.13 21.26 -2.64
CA GLU A 41 -0.23 19.97 -2.05
C GLU A 41 -1.56 20.14 -1.32
N GLU A 42 -2.62 19.53 -1.86
CA GLU A 42 -3.92 19.47 -1.21
C GLU A 42 -3.97 18.20 -0.36
N HIS A 43 -4.07 18.38 0.97
CA HIS A 43 -4.16 17.25 1.90
C HIS A 43 -5.60 16.99 2.31
N LEU A 44 -6.07 15.76 2.11
CA LEU A 44 -7.38 15.33 2.58
C LEU A 44 -7.21 14.54 3.88
N SER A 45 -7.47 15.17 5.03
CA SER A 45 -7.56 14.43 6.30
C SER A 45 -9.03 14.13 6.62
N LEU A 46 -9.36 12.86 6.78
CA LEU A 46 -10.69 12.44 7.26
C LEU A 46 -10.78 12.67 8.76
N VAL A 47 -11.16 13.88 9.14
CA VAL A 47 -11.39 14.23 10.55
C VAL A 47 -12.87 14.07 10.88
N PHE A 48 -13.14 13.34 11.95
CA PHE A 48 -14.48 13.12 12.46
C PHE A 48 -14.85 14.18 13.49
N GLY A 49 -16.03 14.78 13.37
CA GLY A 49 -16.44 15.86 14.24
C GLY A 49 -17.70 16.56 13.79
N SER A 50 -17.80 17.82 14.18
CA SER A 50 -19.03 18.59 14.21
C SER A 50 -18.77 20.03 13.87
N GLN A 51 -19.47 20.59 12.88
CA GLN A 51 -19.40 22.03 12.63
C GLN A 51 -20.61 22.76 13.25
N GLU A 52 -20.37 23.48 14.33
CA GLU A 52 -21.39 24.33 14.96
C GLU A 52 -20.98 25.81 14.84
N ASN A 53 -21.82 26.62 14.20
CA ASN A 53 -21.59 28.07 14.00
C ASN A 53 -20.24 28.43 13.34
N GLY A 54 -19.75 27.58 12.43
CA GLY A 54 -18.49 27.79 11.71
C GLY A 54 -17.23 27.31 12.44
N ASN A 55 -17.35 26.81 13.67
CA ASN A 55 -16.26 26.17 14.39
C ASN A 55 -16.37 24.65 14.27
N PHE A 56 -15.32 23.99 13.81
CA PHE A 56 -15.22 22.54 13.82
C PHE A 56 -14.72 22.07 15.19
N THR A 57 -15.45 21.15 15.80
CA THR A 57 -15.03 20.43 17.00
C THR A 57 -14.82 18.98 16.61
N GLU A 58 -13.57 18.53 16.70
CA GLU A 58 -13.22 17.13 16.52
C GLU A 58 -13.78 16.32 17.70
N PHE A 59 -14.45 15.23 17.37
CA PHE A 59 -14.81 14.20 18.34
C PHE A 59 -14.65 12.84 17.68
N ALA A 60 -14.40 11.81 18.49
CA ALA A 60 -14.54 10.43 17.98
C ALA A 60 -15.90 10.33 17.28
N PRO A 61 -16.00 9.69 16.10
CA PRO A 61 -17.24 9.50 15.37
C PRO A 61 -18.37 9.17 16.32
N PRO A 62 -19.60 9.61 16.01
CA PRO A 62 -20.76 9.10 16.73
C PRO A 62 -20.54 7.60 16.85
N SER A 63 -20.54 7.09 18.08
CA SER A 63 -20.39 5.66 18.29
C SER A 63 -21.51 5.04 17.50
N TRP A 64 -21.21 4.55 16.30
CA TRP A 64 -22.16 3.77 15.56
C TRP A 64 -22.49 2.68 16.54
N HIS A 65 -23.78 2.50 16.79
CA HIS A 65 -24.24 1.33 17.51
C HIS A 65 -23.97 0.14 16.57
N LEU A 66 -22.69 -0.20 16.42
CA LEU A 66 -22.20 -1.49 16.02
C LEU A 66 -22.74 -2.41 17.10
N GLU A 67 -23.91 -2.99 16.82
CA GLU A 67 -24.29 -4.24 17.45
C GLU A 67 -23.27 -5.30 17.01
N THR A 68 -22.05 -5.21 17.56
CA THR A 68 -21.15 -6.35 17.58
C THR A 68 -21.92 -7.49 18.25
N GLN A 69 -21.64 -8.74 17.91
CA GLN A 69 -22.27 -9.89 18.59
C GLN A 69 -22.10 -9.86 20.12
N SER A 70 -21.19 -9.01 20.63
CA SER A 70 -20.92 -8.75 22.04
C SER A 70 -21.70 -7.56 22.66
N GLY A 71 -22.45 -6.79 21.87
CA GLY A 71 -23.22 -5.62 22.32
C GLY A 71 -22.37 -4.44 22.81
N ARG A 72 -21.08 -4.40 22.47
CA ARG A 72 -20.17 -3.31 22.86
C ARG A 72 -19.92 -2.36 21.68
N PRO A 73 -20.07 -1.03 21.88
CA PRO A 73 -19.74 -0.03 20.87
C PRO A 73 -18.23 0.04 20.64
N ILE A 74 -17.82 0.17 19.37
CA ILE A 74 -16.43 0.40 18.98
C ILE A 74 -16.25 1.90 18.71
N PRO A 75 -15.34 2.60 19.42
CA PRO A 75 -15.01 3.98 19.11
C PRO A 75 -14.18 4.04 17.82
N LEU A 76 -14.62 4.82 16.83
CA LEU A 76 -13.99 4.91 15.52
C LEU A 76 -12.91 6.02 15.47
N THR A 77 -11.79 5.88 16.17
CA THR A 77 -10.86 7.02 16.40
C THR A 77 -9.96 7.43 15.23
N SER A 78 -10.06 6.78 14.06
CA SER A 78 -9.22 7.03 12.87
C SER A 78 -9.85 6.43 11.60
N GLU A 79 -9.37 6.84 10.42
CA GLU A 79 -9.75 6.24 9.12
C GLU A 79 -9.60 4.70 9.16
N HIS A 80 -8.45 4.22 9.64
CA HIS A 80 -8.17 2.80 9.89
C HIS A 80 -9.29 2.10 10.68
N THR A 81 -9.71 2.71 11.80
CA THR A 81 -10.72 2.09 12.68
C THR A 81 -12.11 2.09 12.01
N PHE A 82 -12.42 3.14 11.24
CA PHE A 82 -13.65 3.22 10.44
C PHE A 82 -13.69 2.11 9.39
N PHE A 83 -12.66 1.97 8.57
CA PHE A 83 -12.67 1.02 7.46
C PHE A 83 -12.58 -0.44 7.93
N HIS A 84 -11.85 -0.70 9.03
CA HIS A 84 -11.90 -2.01 9.70
C HIS A 84 -13.32 -2.37 10.15
N ALA A 85 -14.06 -1.42 10.76
CA ALA A 85 -15.45 -1.66 11.11
C ALA A 85 -16.35 -1.79 9.87
N ALA A 86 -16.11 -0.97 8.84
CA ALA A 86 -16.89 -0.93 7.60
C ALA A 86 -16.79 -2.25 6.81
N GLY A 87 -15.62 -2.90 6.80
CA GLY A 87 -15.40 -4.20 6.15
C GLY A 87 -16.31 -5.32 6.67
N GLY A 88 -16.87 -5.17 7.87
CA GLY A 88 -17.84 -6.12 8.43
C GLY A 88 -19.31 -5.91 8.00
N PHE A 89 -19.62 -4.89 7.20
CA PHE A 89 -20.98 -4.58 6.75
C PHE A 89 -21.21 -5.00 5.30
N ASP A 90 -22.38 -5.58 5.02
CA ASP A 90 -22.85 -5.83 3.66
C ASP A 90 -23.40 -4.53 3.06
N ILE A 91 -22.52 -3.80 2.35
CA ILE A 91 -22.84 -2.55 1.67
C ILE A 91 -22.41 -2.68 0.20
N PRO A 92 -23.25 -3.28 -0.66
CA PRO A 92 -22.83 -3.77 -1.97
C PRO A 92 -22.07 -2.73 -2.80
N GLY A 93 -20.76 -2.94 -3.01
CA GLY A 93 -19.90 -2.18 -3.91
C GLY A 93 -19.51 -0.75 -3.48
N GLN A 94 -20.01 -0.25 -2.35
CA GLN A 94 -19.77 1.16 -1.97
C GLN A 94 -18.39 1.40 -1.39
N ILE A 95 -17.80 0.40 -0.71
CA ILE A 95 -16.46 0.52 -0.16
C ILE A 95 -15.47 0.53 -1.32
N GLU A 96 -15.60 -0.41 -2.25
CA GLU A 96 -14.78 -0.54 -3.45
C GLU A 96 -14.84 0.74 -4.30
N GLU A 97 -16.03 1.27 -4.57
CA GLU A 97 -16.19 2.53 -5.31
C GLU A 97 -15.53 3.72 -4.58
N THR A 98 -15.57 3.73 -3.24
CA THR A 98 -14.92 4.79 -2.46
C THR A 98 -13.40 4.68 -2.58
N LEU A 99 -12.82 3.48 -2.49
CA LEU A 99 -11.38 3.25 -2.60
C LEU A 99 -10.85 3.56 -4.00
N GLU A 100 -11.58 3.16 -5.04
CA GLU A 100 -11.23 3.49 -6.43
C GLU A 100 -11.13 5.01 -6.61
N ARG A 101 -12.12 5.76 -6.11
CA ARG A 101 -12.11 7.24 -6.15
C ARG A 101 -10.97 7.84 -5.33
N MET A 102 -10.63 7.26 -4.18
CA MET A 102 -9.49 7.71 -3.37
C MET A 102 -8.19 7.58 -4.16
N GLY A 103 -7.92 6.42 -4.75
CA GLY A 103 -6.75 6.19 -5.59
C GLY A 103 -6.68 7.12 -6.81
N GLU A 104 -7.79 7.28 -7.54
CA GLU A 104 -7.82 8.13 -8.74
C GLU A 104 -7.70 9.63 -8.45
N SER A 105 -8.02 10.07 -7.23
CA SER A 105 -8.00 11.49 -6.85
C SER A 105 -6.59 12.09 -6.87
N MET A 106 -5.55 11.26 -6.68
CA MET A 106 -4.17 11.67 -6.45
C MET A 106 -4.02 12.70 -5.33
N LEU A 107 -4.78 12.51 -4.25
CA LEU A 107 -4.70 13.31 -3.04
C LEU A 107 -3.80 12.61 -2.01
N MET A 108 -3.06 13.40 -1.24
CA MET A 108 -2.34 12.92 -0.07
C MET A 108 -3.19 13.14 1.18
N GLU A 109 -3.16 12.23 2.14
CA GLU A 109 -3.80 12.41 3.44
C GLU A 109 -2.91 13.16 4.43
N SER A 110 -1.60 12.97 4.34
CA SER A 110 -0.57 13.67 5.12
C SER A 110 0.57 14.11 4.21
N ASP A 111 1.67 14.61 4.79
CA ASP A 111 2.90 14.91 4.05
C ASP A 111 3.53 13.65 3.43
N THR A 112 3.12 12.46 3.88
CA THR A 112 3.74 11.17 3.52
C THR A 112 2.75 10.07 3.16
N ALA A 113 1.45 10.22 3.38
CA ALA A 113 0.48 9.14 3.13
C ALA A 113 -0.41 9.48 1.93
N PRO A 114 -0.45 8.64 0.88
CA PRO A 114 -1.50 8.72 -0.12
C PRO A 114 -2.86 8.41 0.50
N LEU A 115 -3.89 9.09 0.03
CA LEU A 115 -5.24 8.92 0.57
C LEU A 115 -5.75 7.49 0.39
N GLY A 116 -6.25 6.91 1.50
CA GLY A 116 -6.77 5.54 1.53
C GLY A 116 -5.76 4.51 2.03
N SER A 117 -4.51 4.90 2.28
CA SER A 117 -3.49 3.99 2.83
C SER A 117 -3.93 3.39 4.17
N TYR A 118 -4.47 4.21 5.09
CA TYR A 118 -4.97 3.70 6.37
C TYR A 118 -6.31 2.96 6.23
N ALA A 119 -7.15 3.33 5.26
CA ALA A 119 -8.37 2.59 4.93
C ALA A 119 -8.07 1.12 4.60
N PHE A 120 -7.07 0.88 3.75
CA PHE A 120 -6.69 -0.47 3.34
C PHE A 120 -6.14 -1.33 4.47
N VAL A 121 -5.33 -0.76 5.37
CA VAL A 121 -4.85 -1.50 6.57
C VAL A 121 -6.06 -2.04 7.35
N GLY A 122 -7.09 -1.22 7.55
CA GLY A 122 -8.29 -1.61 8.28
C GLY A 122 -9.09 -2.69 7.56
N LEU A 123 -9.28 -2.55 6.25
CA LEU A 123 -10.00 -3.53 5.42
C LEU A 123 -9.28 -4.87 5.34
N ILE A 124 -7.96 -4.88 5.14
CA ILE A 124 -7.15 -6.09 5.14
C ILE A 124 -7.30 -6.82 6.47
N MET A 125 -7.25 -6.12 7.59
CA MET A 125 -7.47 -6.73 8.91
C MET A 125 -8.90 -7.29 9.09
N ALA A 126 -9.88 -6.79 8.33
CA ALA A 126 -11.26 -7.26 8.38
C ALA A 126 -11.47 -8.56 7.56
N GLY A 127 -10.78 -8.72 6.43
CA GLY A 127 -10.91 -9.92 5.58
C GLY A 127 -9.88 -10.03 4.44
N PRO A 128 -9.49 -11.26 4.02
CA PRO A 128 -8.49 -11.47 2.97
C PRO A 128 -8.98 -11.03 1.58
N GLU A 129 -10.29 -10.91 1.37
CA GLU A 129 -10.89 -10.40 0.13
C GLU A 129 -10.43 -8.98 -0.23
N TRP A 130 -9.92 -8.23 0.73
CA TRP A 130 -9.42 -6.87 0.56
C TRP A 130 -7.96 -6.78 0.10
N ILE A 131 -7.23 -7.90 0.08
CA ILE A 131 -5.84 -7.93 -0.40
C ILE A 131 -5.79 -7.59 -1.89
N ARG A 132 -6.71 -8.13 -2.71
CA ARG A 132 -6.71 -7.86 -4.15
C ARG A 132 -7.04 -6.39 -4.49
N PRO A 133 -8.08 -5.77 -3.92
CA PRO A 133 -8.30 -4.33 -4.01
C PRO A 133 -7.09 -3.50 -3.57
N TYR A 134 -6.35 -3.95 -2.56
CA TYR A 134 -5.14 -3.25 -2.14
C TYR A 134 -4.02 -3.34 -3.17
N ALA A 135 -3.81 -4.50 -3.80
CA ALA A 135 -2.86 -4.64 -4.91
C ALA A 135 -3.19 -3.67 -6.05
N GLU A 136 -4.48 -3.52 -6.41
CA GLU A 136 -4.93 -2.57 -7.42
C GLU A 136 -4.66 -1.12 -7.01
N TYR A 137 -4.85 -0.77 -5.74
CA TYR A 137 -4.48 0.53 -5.21
C TYR A 137 -2.96 0.79 -5.29
N LEU A 138 -2.11 -0.17 -4.92
CA LEU A 138 -0.66 -0.04 -5.06
C LEU A 138 -0.25 0.18 -6.54
N GLN A 139 -0.93 -0.47 -7.49
CA GLN A 139 -0.70 -0.26 -8.92
C GLN A 139 -1.14 1.15 -9.38
N ILE A 140 -2.19 1.72 -8.79
CA ILE A 140 -2.58 3.11 -9.02
C ILE A 140 -1.50 4.05 -8.49
N LEU A 141 -0.99 3.81 -7.28
CA LEU A 141 0.09 4.62 -6.70
C LEU A 141 1.37 4.55 -7.55
N LYS A 142 1.74 3.36 -8.04
CA LYS A 142 2.83 3.15 -9.02
C LYS A 142 2.65 4.04 -10.24
N ARG A 143 1.46 3.97 -10.86
CA ARG A 143 1.16 4.68 -12.10
C ARG A 143 1.26 6.20 -11.98
N PHE A 144 0.97 6.75 -10.80
CA PHE A 144 0.97 8.19 -10.56
C PHE A 144 2.20 8.70 -9.78
N ASP A 145 3.20 7.85 -9.52
CA ASP A 145 4.41 8.18 -8.76
C ASP A 145 4.07 8.76 -7.37
N MET A 146 3.19 8.05 -6.65
CA MET A 146 2.63 8.50 -5.38
C MET A 146 3.10 7.68 -4.18
N PHE A 147 4.01 6.72 -4.36
CA PHE A 147 4.53 5.96 -3.23
C PHE A 147 5.23 6.84 -2.21
N SER A 148 5.14 6.45 -0.94
CA SER A 148 5.94 7.02 0.11
C SER A 148 6.96 6.02 0.66
N ASP A 149 7.83 6.52 1.54
CA ASP A 149 8.90 5.70 2.09
C ASP A 149 8.35 4.61 3.03
N THR A 150 7.18 4.81 3.65
CA THR A 150 6.72 3.96 4.77
C THR A 150 5.25 3.52 4.71
N GLU A 151 4.33 4.33 4.20
CA GLU A 151 2.90 4.14 4.49
C GLU A 151 2.28 2.93 3.77
N GLU A 152 2.76 2.61 2.55
CA GLU A 152 2.31 1.42 1.83
C GLU A 152 2.88 0.13 2.42
N THR A 153 3.93 0.21 3.25
CA THR A 153 4.47 -0.98 3.91
C THR A 153 3.58 -1.47 5.06
N ASP A 154 2.76 -0.58 5.63
CA ASP A 154 1.86 -0.92 6.74
C ASP A 154 0.75 -1.87 6.29
N GLY A 155 0.15 -1.65 5.12
CA GLY A 155 -0.88 -2.54 4.57
C GLY A 155 -0.32 -3.92 4.23
N ILE A 156 0.89 -3.97 3.68
CA ILE A 156 1.62 -5.22 3.39
C ILE A 156 1.93 -5.97 4.69
N SER A 157 2.47 -5.25 5.69
CA SER A 157 2.76 -5.79 7.02
C SER A 157 1.51 -6.33 7.70
N ALA A 158 0.39 -5.60 7.64
CA ALA A 158 -0.89 -6.03 8.19
C ALA A 158 -1.40 -7.29 7.51
N ALA A 159 -1.28 -7.39 6.18
CA ALA A 159 -1.68 -8.58 5.43
C ALA A 159 -0.86 -9.80 5.85
N ILE A 160 0.47 -9.68 5.91
CA ILE A 160 1.37 -10.77 6.32
C ILE A 160 1.15 -11.17 7.77
N GLN A 161 1.00 -10.21 8.69
CA GLN A 161 0.75 -10.50 10.09
C GLN A 161 -0.61 -11.18 10.34
N THR A 162 -1.61 -10.87 9.51
CA THR A 162 -2.97 -11.41 9.67
C THR A 162 -3.13 -12.77 8.97
N TYR A 163 -2.57 -12.92 7.77
CA TYR A 163 -2.81 -14.07 6.90
C TYR A 163 -1.57 -14.95 6.65
N GLY A 164 -0.40 -14.52 7.11
CA GLY A 164 0.88 -15.17 6.82
C GLY A 164 1.35 -14.91 5.39
N TRP A 165 2.41 -15.60 5.01
CA TRP A 165 2.90 -15.59 3.64
C TRP A 165 2.02 -16.48 2.75
N THR A 166 1.44 -15.84 1.73
CA THR A 166 0.56 -16.40 0.70
C THR A 166 0.96 -15.80 -0.65
N GLU A 167 0.50 -16.40 -1.75
CA GLU A 167 0.70 -15.85 -3.10
C GLU A 167 0.28 -14.37 -3.18
N ASP A 168 -0.87 -14.02 -2.60
CA ASP A 168 -1.39 -12.64 -2.63
C ASP A 168 -0.50 -11.67 -1.85
N THR A 169 -0.01 -12.05 -0.66
CA THR A 169 0.91 -11.19 0.11
C THR A 169 2.29 -11.05 -0.54
N LEU A 170 2.73 -12.06 -1.28
CA LEU A 170 3.97 -12.01 -2.06
C LEU A 170 3.80 -11.11 -3.30
N GLU A 171 2.63 -11.09 -3.92
CA GLU A 171 2.28 -10.13 -4.97
C GLU A 171 2.37 -8.69 -4.44
N LEU A 172 1.79 -8.40 -3.27
CA LEU A 172 1.89 -7.07 -2.65
C LEU A 172 3.35 -6.63 -2.42
N LEU A 173 4.19 -7.54 -1.89
CA LEU A 173 5.61 -7.26 -1.65
C LEU A 173 6.35 -7.00 -2.96
N ALA A 174 6.08 -7.78 -4.01
CA ALA A 174 6.71 -7.60 -5.32
C ALA A 174 6.40 -6.22 -5.92
N ILE A 175 5.12 -5.77 -5.84
CA ILE A 175 4.71 -4.44 -6.31
C ILE A 175 5.52 -3.36 -5.60
N ARG A 176 5.68 -3.45 -4.27
CA ARG A 176 6.43 -2.47 -3.46
C ARG A 176 7.94 -2.44 -3.77
N MET A 177 8.53 -3.57 -4.13
CA MET A 177 9.97 -3.68 -4.30
C MET A 177 10.48 -2.91 -5.53
N PHE A 178 9.86 -3.09 -6.69
CA PHE A 178 10.36 -2.55 -7.96
C PHE A 178 9.72 -1.23 -8.39
N SER A 179 8.51 -0.95 -7.92
CA SER A 179 7.73 0.20 -8.39
C SER A 179 8.12 1.54 -7.76
N CYS A 180 8.91 1.53 -6.68
CA CYS A 180 9.03 2.66 -5.77
C CYS A 180 10.34 3.43 -5.95
N GLN A 181 10.60 3.93 -7.17
CA GLN A 181 11.84 4.56 -7.66
C GLN A 181 12.50 5.60 -6.69
N GLY A 182 13.19 5.13 -5.64
CA GLY A 182 13.84 6.00 -4.63
C GLY A 182 13.05 6.20 -3.32
N HIS A 183 11.91 5.54 -3.15
CA HIS A 183 11.06 5.59 -1.95
C HIS A 183 11.28 4.38 -1.03
N SER A 184 12.53 4.12 -0.63
CA SER A 184 12.89 3.05 0.34
C SER A 184 12.35 1.63 0.05
N GLY A 185 12.03 1.29 -1.20
CA GLY A 185 11.48 -0.05 -1.55
C GLY A 185 12.43 -1.20 -1.23
N GLY A 186 13.73 -1.00 -1.46
CA GLY A 186 14.75 -1.98 -1.08
C GLY A 186 14.95 -2.11 0.43
N GLU A 187 14.83 -1.01 1.18
CA GLU A 187 14.88 -1.03 2.65
C GLU A 187 13.66 -1.76 3.23
N ALA A 188 12.47 -1.50 2.67
CA ALA A 188 11.25 -2.22 3.03
C ALA A 188 11.40 -3.73 2.77
N PHE A 189 11.92 -4.11 1.60
CA PHE A 189 12.20 -5.51 1.28
C PHE A 189 13.16 -6.16 2.29
N GLN A 190 14.23 -5.46 2.70
CA GLN A 190 15.15 -5.96 3.73
C GLN A 190 14.44 -6.22 5.06
N VAL A 191 13.53 -5.34 5.48
CA VAL A 191 12.71 -5.56 6.68
C VAL A 191 11.87 -6.84 6.54
N PHE A 192 11.22 -7.07 5.40
CA PHE A 192 10.43 -8.29 5.22
C PHE A 192 11.29 -9.56 5.18
N ARG A 193 12.48 -9.47 4.56
CA ARG A 193 13.48 -10.55 4.51
C ARG A 193 13.99 -10.91 5.91
N ASP A 194 14.41 -9.90 6.66
CA ASP A 194 15.19 -10.07 7.88
C ASP A 194 14.31 -10.17 9.15
N GLU A 195 13.13 -9.55 9.14
CA GLU A 195 12.26 -9.44 10.33
C GLU A 195 10.91 -10.16 10.20
N PHE A 196 10.36 -10.33 8.99
CA PHE A 196 9.03 -10.96 8.78
C PHE A 196 9.09 -12.42 8.31
N GLY A 197 10.27 -13.04 8.34
CA GLY A 197 10.42 -14.47 8.06
C GLY A 197 10.17 -14.86 6.61
N LEU A 198 10.37 -13.95 5.65
CA LEU A 198 10.23 -14.24 4.22
C LEU A 198 11.13 -15.40 3.79
N ASN A 199 12.37 -15.47 4.30
CA ASN A 199 13.28 -16.58 3.99
C ASN A 199 12.71 -17.95 4.36
N ASP A 200 12.11 -18.06 5.55
CA ASP A 200 11.50 -19.30 6.01
C ASP A 200 10.27 -19.66 5.16
N ALA A 201 9.49 -18.66 4.73
CA ALA A 201 8.33 -18.87 3.87
C ALA A 201 8.71 -19.35 2.47
N LEU A 202 9.81 -18.83 1.91
CA LEU A 202 10.31 -19.19 0.59
C LEU A 202 11.06 -20.54 0.57
N GLU A 203 11.17 -21.25 1.70
CA GLU A 203 11.55 -22.66 1.68
C GLU A 203 10.45 -23.56 1.08
N ASP A 204 9.22 -23.05 0.97
CA ASP A 204 8.15 -23.69 0.22
C ASP A 204 8.27 -23.37 -1.28
N ASP A 205 8.46 -24.41 -2.10
CA ASP A 205 8.63 -24.28 -3.56
C ASP A 205 7.45 -23.58 -4.25
N GLU A 206 6.21 -23.71 -3.73
CA GLU A 206 5.03 -23.06 -4.30
C GLU A 206 5.07 -21.54 -4.06
N LEU A 207 5.39 -21.13 -2.82
CA LEU A 207 5.54 -19.71 -2.48
C LEU A 207 6.77 -19.10 -3.15
N LEU A 208 7.87 -19.85 -3.26
CA LEU A 208 9.06 -19.44 -4.00
C LEU A 208 8.72 -19.13 -5.46
N GLY A 209 8.04 -20.06 -6.14
CA GLY A 209 7.62 -19.88 -7.53
C GLY A 209 6.62 -18.74 -7.71
N ALA A 210 5.69 -18.57 -6.77
CA ALA A 210 4.74 -17.46 -6.79
C ALA A 210 5.43 -16.10 -6.65
N PHE A 211 6.39 -15.98 -5.72
CA PHE A 211 7.14 -14.75 -5.52
C PHE A 211 8.03 -14.42 -6.72
N GLU A 212 8.79 -15.40 -7.23
CA GLU A 212 9.58 -15.24 -8.44
C GLU A 212 8.71 -14.77 -9.61
N GLY A 213 7.56 -15.41 -9.82
CA GLY A 213 6.60 -15.02 -10.85
C GLY A 213 6.05 -13.60 -10.67
N ALA A 214 5.79 -13.17 -9.43
CA ALA A 214 5.35 -11.80 -9.14
C ALA A 214 6.44 -10.77 -9.44
N LEU A 215 7.67 -11.00 -8.96
CA LEU A 215 8.81 -10.13 -9.22
C LEU A 215 9.10 -9.98 -10.72
N ARG A 216 9.02 -11.08 -11.49
CA ARG A 216 9.18 -11.05 -12.95
C ARG A 216 8.17 -10.15 -13.64
N ARG A 217 6.89 -10.27 -13.27
CA ARG A 217 5.84 -9.41 -13.83
C ARG A 217 6.14 -7.94 -13.56
N GLU A 218 6.53 -7.62 -12.32
CA GLU A 218 6.86 -6.24 -11.96
C GLU A 218 8.07 -5.70 -12.73
N ILE A 219 9.11 -6.52 -12.94
CA ILE A 219 10.28 -6.16 -13.77
C ILE A 219 9.88 -5.95 -15.24
N GLU A 220 9.07 -6.83 -15.80
CA GLU A 220 8.64 -6.76 -17.21
C GLU A 220 7.77 -5.53 -17.51
N GLU A 221 7.06 -5.02 -16.51
CA GLU A 221 6.28 -3.78 -16.61
C GLU A 221 7.13 -2.51 -16.53
N LEU A 222 8.38 -2.59 -16.08
CA LEU A 222 9.26 -1.45 -16.00
C LEU A 222 9.80 -1.07 -17.40
N GLU A 223 9.16 -0.09 -18.04
CA GLU A 223 9.70 0.55 -19.25
C GLU A 223 10.90 1.44 -18.86
N ASP A 224 12.10 1.12 -19.36
CA ASP A 224 13.35 1.92 -19.21
C ASP A 224 13.88 2.12 -17.77
N ALA A 225 13.71 1.15 -16.86
CA ALA A 225 14.22 1.25 -15.49
C ALA A 225 15.72 0.93 -15.35
N ASP A 226 16.41 1.71 -14.50
CA ASP A 226 17.75 1.39 -13.97
C ASP A 226 17.64 0.25 -12.93
N LEU A 227 17.34 -0.97 -13.42
CA LEU A 227 17.19 -2.19 -12.62
C LEU A 227 18.38 -2.41 -11.68
N GLU A 228 19.58 -2.02 -12.10
CA GLU A 228 20.78 -2.09 -11.30
C GLU A 228 20.68 -1.25 -10.02
N SER A 229 20.19 -0.01 -10.10
CA SER A 229 19.98 0.85 -8.93
C SER A 229 18.99 0.23 -7.93
N TYR A 230 17.96 -0.49 -8.40
CA TYR A 230 17.01 -1.17 -7.53
C TYR A 230 17.64 -2.31 -6.76
N PHE A 231 18.32 -3.22 -7.46
CA PHE A 231 18.99 -4.33 -6.80
C PHE A 231 20.03 -3.82 -5.80
N TRP A 232 20.76 -2.76 -6.16
CA TRP A 232 21.68 -2.10 -5.23
C TRP A 232 20.97 -1.57 -3.98
N SER A 233 19.82 -0.91 -4.13
CA SER A 233 19.02 -0.42 -2.99
C SER A 233 18.52 -1.54 -2.08
N CYS A 234 18.34 -2.75 -2.63
CA CYS A 234 17.98 -3.95 -1.87
C CYS A 234 19.21 -4.61 -1.21
N GLY A 235 20.42 -4.08 -1.41
CA GLY A 235 21.68 -4.59 -0.87
C GLY A 235 22.39 -5.60 -1.79
N TYR A 236 21.97 -5.73 -3.04
CA TYR A 236 22.60 -6.61 -4.03
C TYR A 236 23.36 -5.78 -5.04
N ASP A 237 24.69 -5.88 -5.02
CA ASP A 237 25.53 -5.25 -6.04
C ASP A 237 25.59 -6.12 -7.29
N PRO A 238 24.87 -5.79 -8.39
CA PRO A 238 24.92 -6.60 -9.60
C PRO A 238 26.32 -6.64 -10.22
N ARG A 239 27.20 -5.67 -9.91
CA ARG A 239 28.59 -5.61 -10.37
C ARG A 239 29.58 -6.23 -9.38
N GLY A 240 29.12 -6.61 -8.18
CA GLY A 240 29.94 -7.05 -7.07
C GLY A 240 30.00 -8.57 -6.96
N GLY A 241 30.51 -9.26 -7.98
CA GLY A 241 30.77 -10.70 -7.97
C GLY A 241 29.57 -11.55 -7.52
N ALA A 242 28.67 -11.86 -8.45
CA ALA A 242 27.51 -12.69 -8.16
C ALA A 242 27.93 -14.10 -7.67
N PRO A 243 27.30 -14.65 -6.61
CA PRO A 243 27.52 -16.04 -6.20
C PRO A 243 27.14 -16.98 -7.36
N ALA A 244 27.65 -18.21 -7.36
CA ALA A 244 27.13 -19.21 -8.30
C ALA A 244 25.68 -19.57 -7.95
N GLN A 245 24.95 -20.15 -8.90
CA GLN A 245 23.58 -20.61 -8.65
C GLN A 245 23.57 -21.66 -7.52
N GLY A 246 22.75 -21.44 -6.48
CA GLY A 246 22.69 -22.29 -5.29
C GLY A 246 23.72 -21.95 -4.21
N GLU A 247 24.49 -20.86 -4.36
CA GLU A 247 25.50 -20.41 -3.39
C GLU A 247 25.17 -19.07 -2.72
N ALA A 248 24.01 -18.46 -2.98
CA ALA A 248 23.59 -17.18 -2.41
C ALA A 248 23.20 -17.25 -0.92
N GLY A 249 22.88 -18.45 -0.41
CA GLY A 249 22.78 -18.73 1.02
C GLY A 249 21.38 -18.71 1.62
N THR A 250 20.41 -18.04 0.98
CA THR A 250 18.99 -18.10 1.36
C THR A 250 18.07 -18.22 0.13
N PRO A 251 16.84 -18.76 0.25
CA PRO A 251 15.91 -18.82 -0.88
C PRO A 251 15.59 -17.45 -1.48
N CYS A 252 15.48 -16.42 -0.64
CA CYS A 252 15.22 -15.05 -1.09
C CYS A 252 16.40 -14.51 -1.92
N ASP A 253 17.63 -14.67 -1.42
CA ASP A 253 18.83 -14.24 -2.14
C ASP A 253 18.96 -14.98 -3.48
N GLU A 254 18.65 -16.28 -3.53
CA GLU A 254 18.68 -17.06 -4.78
C GLU A 254 17.70 -16.51 -5.82
N VAL A 255 16.46 -16.17 -5.43
CA VAL A 255 15.48 -15.57 -6.35
C VAL A 255 16.00 -14.25 -6.90
N ILE A 256 16.49 -13.36 -6.03
CA ILE A 256 16.98 -12.05 -6.47
C ILE A 256 18.19 -12.20 -7.42
N TRP A 257 19.16 -13.05 -7.08
CA TRP A 257 20.32 -13.28 -7.95
C TRP A 257 19.95 -13.95 -9.28
N ASN A 258 18.94 -14.82 -9.31
CA ASN A 258 18.45 -15.38 -10.57
C ASN A 258 17.85 -14.29 -11.47
N LEU A 259 17.06 -13.37 -10.90
CA LEU A 259 16.51 -12.23 -11.64
C LEU A 259 17.59 -11.27 -12.13
N ILE A 260 18.62 -10.99 -11.31
CA ILE A 260 19.77 -10.18 -11.72
C ILE A 260 20.46 -10.83 -12.93
N ARG A 261 20.80 -12.13 -12.86
CA ARG A 261 21.47 -12.82 -13.98
C ARG A 261 20.64 -12.80 -15.26
N GLU A 262 19.33 -12.89 -15.13
CA GLU A 262 18.43 -12.92 -16.27
C GLU A 262 18.23 -11.56 -16.92
N TYR A 263 17.94 -10.52 -16.14
CA TYR A 263 17.52 -9.23 -16.65
C TYR A 263 18.67 -8.22 -16.80
N LEU A 264 19.77 -8.36 -16.05
CA LEU A 264 20.87 -7.40 -16.08
C LEU A 264 22.07 -7.80 -16.94
N VAL A 265 22.00 -8.89 -17.72
CA VAL A 265 23.10 -9.44 -18.56
C VAL A 265 24.46 -9.10 -17.95
N LEU A 266 24.80 -9.77 -16.86
CA LEU A 266 26.14 -9.68 -16.32
C LEU A 266 27.06 -10.29 -17.36
N ASP A 267 27.70 -9.48 -18.20
CA ASP A 267 28.69 -9.98 -19.17
C ASP A 267 29.75 -10.73 -18.37
N ASP A 268 29.79 -12.06 -18.54
CA ASP A 268 30.78 -12.96 -17.93
C ASP A 268 32.23 -12.59 -18.32
N GLU A 269 32.42 -11.64 -19.24
CA GLU A 269 33.72 -11.27 -19.82
C GLU A 269 34.48 -10.14 -19.10
N ASP A 270 33.88 -9.36 -18.18
CA ASP A 270 34.55 -8.18 -17.58
C ASP A 270 35.02 -8.34 -16.13
N TYR A 271 34.84 -9.50 -15.50
CA TYR A 271 35.31 -9.74 -14.12
C TYR A 271 36.73 -10.34 -14.06
N GLU A 272 37.70 -9.63 -14.62
CA GLU A 272 39.10 -9.81 -14.18
C GLU A 272 39.25 -9.21 -12.78
N TYR A 273 39.39 -10.08 -11.78
CA TYR A 273 39.77 -9.75 -10.41
C TYR A 273 40.86 -8.66 -10.35
N TYR A 274 40.53 -7.50 -9.76
CA TYR A 274 41.50 -6.50 -9.29
C TYR A 274 41.41 -6.32 -7.78
#